data_AF-A0A1I5CBR8-F1
#
_entry.id   AF-A0A1I5CBR8-F1
#
_cell.length_a   1.000
_cell.length_b   1.000
_cell.length_c   1.000
_cell.angle_alpha   90.00
_cell.angle_beta   90.00
_cell.angle_gamma   90.00
#
_symmetry.space_group_name_H-M   'P 1'
#
loop_
_entity.id
_entity.type
_entity.pdbx_description
1 polymer ?
#
loop_
_entity_poly.entity_id
_entity_poly.type
_entity_poly.pdbx_seq_one_letter_code
_entity_poly.pdbx_strand_id
1 'polypeptide(L)'
;MRKTLWISIYLFLFSLQAYAQRPGQQFDRQKLEDAKIAFISTRLDLSPEQAQKFWPLYNQYSNQREANLRKLAELNPRREANSISDSQAKDMIAKRFAVQRQMIDDEEKFVKEVASVISYEQILKLNGISRDFTRMLYQRQRGRVQQ
;
A
#
# COMPACT_ATOMS: atom_id res chain seq x y z
N MET A 1 -30.85 -50.36 8.96
CA MET A 1 -31.21 -49.03 9.49
C MET A 1 -30.12 -48.40 10.37
N ARG A 2 -29.43 -49.13 11.28
CA ARG A 2 -28.34 -48.54 12.09
C ARG A 2 -27.15 -48.02 11.25
N LYS A 3 -26.75 -48.74 10.18
CA LYS A 3 -25.59 -48.38 9.32
C LYS A 3 -25.85 -47.16 8.42
N THR A 4 -27.08 -46.94 7.98
CA THR A 4 -27.46 -45.77 7.15
C THR A 4 -27.46 -44.48 7.98
N LEU A 5 -27.78 -44.56 9.27
CA LEU A 5 -27.67 -43.42 10.20
C LEU A 5 -26.22 -42.94 10.37
N TRP A 6 -25.24 -43.85 10.41
CA TRP A 6 -23.82 -43.48 10.48
C TRP A 6 -23.33 -42.76 9.22
N ILE A 7 -23.81 -43.16 8.04
CA ILE A 7 -23.46 -42.51 6.77
C ILE A 7 -24.05 -41.09 6.71
N SER A 8 -25.30 -40.90 7.16
CA SER A 8 -25.93 -39.57 7.24
C SER A 8 -25.21 -38.65 8.23
N ILE A 9 -24.75 -39.17 9.38
CA ILE A 9 -23.95 -38.42 10.35
C ILE A 9 -22.60 -38.02 9.77
N TYR A 10 -21.93 -38.90 9.02
CA TYR A 10 -20.64 -38.59 8.40
C TYR A 10 -20.78 -37.51 7.30
N LEU A 11 -21.84 -37.57 6.50
CA LEU A 11 -22.17 -36.55 5.49
C LEU A 11 -22.49 -35.18 6.11
N PHE A 12 -23.16 -35.18 7.27
CA PHE A 12 -23.47 -33.94 8.00
C PHE A 12 -22.25 -33.33 8.70
N LEU A 13 -21.28 -34.15 9.14
CA LEU A 13 -20.02 -33.66 9.70
C LEU A 13 -19.06 -33.14 8.63
N PHE A 14 -19.15 -33.63 7.39
CA PHE A 14 -18.34 -33.14 6.27
C PHE A 14 -18.78 -31.75 5.78
N SER A 15 -20.08 -31.42 5.85
CA SER A 15 -20.57 -30.09 5.47
C SER A 15 -20.13 -28.98 6.44
N LEU A 16 -19.81 -29.31 7.70
CA LEU A 16 -19.28 -28.35 8.67
C LEU A 16 -17.84 -27.90 8.38
N GLN A 17 -17.05 -28.68 7.63
CA GLN A 17 -15.71 -28.29 7.22
C GLN A 17 -15.71 -27.22 6.12
N ALA A 18 -16.80 -27.11 5.34
CA ALA A 18 -16.94 -26.08 4.31
C ALA A 18 -17.17 -24.67 4.90
N TYR A 19 -17.65 -24.59 6.15
CA TYR A 19 -17.85 -23.33 6.88
C TYR A 19 -16.66 -22.93 7.77
N ALA A 20 -15.64 -23.80 7.90
CA ALA A 20 -14.46 -23.55 8.72
C ALA A 20 -13.34 -22.80 7.98
N GLN A 21 -13.44 -22.62 6.65
CA GLN A 21 -12.62 -21.67 5.93
C GLN A 21 -13.13 -20.26 6.25
N ARG A 22 -12.72 -19.72 7.41
CA ARG A 22 -12.69 -18.26 7.61
C ARG A 22 -11.95 -17.70 6.39
N PRO A 23 -12.57 -16.89 5.51
CA PRO A 23 -11.80 -16.19 4.52
C PRO A 23 -10.91 -15.27 5.34
N GLY A 24 -9.64 -15.66 5.50
CA GLY A 24 -8.59 -14.79 5.97
C GLY A 24 -8.77 -13.51 5.17
N GLN A 25 -8.86 -12.40 5.89
CA GLN A 25 -9.25 -11.07 5.45
C GLN A 25 -8.29 -10.57 4.34
N GLN A 26 -8.32 -11.20 3.17
CA GLN A 26 -7.69 -10.71 1.97
C GLN A 26 -8.52 -9.51 1.59
N PHE A 27 -8.04 -8.33 2.01
CA PHE A 27 -8.46 -7.10 1.37
C PHE A 27 -8.34 -7.33 -0.12
N ASP A 28 -9.48 -7.28 -0.80
CA ASP A 28 -9.54 -7.36 -2.24
C ASP A 28 -8.70 -6.20 -2.78
N ARG A 29 -7.48 -6.54 -3.21
CA ARG A 29 -6.47 -5.56 -3.64
C ARG A 29 -7.04 -4.68 -4.74
N GLN A 30 -7.87 -5.26 -5.61
CA GLN A 30 -8.55 -4.53 -6.67
C GLN A 30 -9.51 -3.48 -6.11
N LYS A 31 -10.36 -3.84 -5.15
CA LYS A 31 -11.24 -2.85 -4.48
C LYS A 31 -10.46 -1.75 -3.76
N LEU A 32 -9.27 -2.05 -3.23
CA LEU A 32 -8.42 -1.05 -2.59
C LEU A 32 -7.86 -0.06 -3.61
N GLU A 33 -7.37 -0.56 -4.74
CA GLU A 33 -6.88 0.29 -5.84
C GLU A 33 -8.01 1.12 -6.44
N ASP A 34 -9.19 0.52 -6.68
CA ASP A 34 -10.36 1.25 -7.18
C ASP A 34 -10.77 2.38 -6.22
N ALA A 35 -10.78 2.09 -4.91
CA ALA A 35 -11.05 3.10 -3.89
C ALA A 35 -9.99 4.20 -3.85
N LYS A 36 -8.71 3.86 -4.06
CA LYS A 36 -7.62 4.83 -4.17
C LYS A 36 -7.80 5.71 -5.40
N ILE A 37 -8.12 5.11 -6.54
CA ILE A 37 -8.36 5.79 -7.81
C ILE A 37 -9.50 6.79 -7.66
N ALA A 38 -10.64 6.35 -7.17
CA ALA A 38 -11.78 7.21 -6.91
C ALA A 38 -11.42 8.34 -5.93
N PHE A 39 -10.78 8.01 -4.80
CA PHE A 39 -10.44 9.00 -3.77
C PHE A 39 -9.50 10.10 -4.28
N ILE A 40 -8.43 9.72 -4.97
CA ILE A 40 -7.46 10.69 -5.49
C ILE A 40 -8.08 11.51 -6.62
N SER A 41 -8.79 10.87 -7.57
CA SER A 41 -9.37 11.57 -8.71
C SER A 41 -10.41 12.61 -8.28
N THR A 42 -11.27 12.27 -7.31
CA THR A 42 -12.26 13.22 -6.77
C THR A 42 -11.61 14.34 -5.96
N ARG A 43 -10.58 14.06 -5.17
CA ARG A 43 -9.93 15.09 -4.32
C ARG A 43 -9.03 16.04 -5.11
N LEU A 44 -8.48 15.58 -6.22
CA LEU A 44 -7.72 16.40 -7.16
C LEU A 44 -8.59 17.07 -8.23
N ASP A 45 -9.87 16.70 -8.32
CA ASP A 45 -10.79 17.17 -9.36
C ASP A 45 -10.23 16.94 -10.78
N LEU A 46 -9.83 15.69 -11.04
CA LEU A 46 -9.27 15.31 -12.34
C LEU A 46 -10.38 15.17 -13.39
N SER A 47 -10.23 15.85 -14.53
CA SER A 47 -11.06 15.56 -15.71
C SER A 47 -10.76 14.14 -16.23
N PRO A 48 -11.66 13.51 -17.01
CA PRO A 48 -11.39 12.21 -17.63
C PRO A 48 -10.09 12.19 -18.46
N GLU A 49 -9.82 13.27 -19.20
CA GLU A 49 -8.62 13.43 -20.02
C GLU A 49 -7.36 13.57 -19.16
N GLN A 50 -7.45 14.32 -18.05
CA GLN A 50 -6.35 14.44 -17.10
C GLN A 50 -6.07 13.11 -16.42
N ALA A 51 -7.10 12.42 -15.94
CA ALA A 51 -6.98 11.13 -15.25
C ALA A 51 -6.27 10.09 -16.14
N GLN A 52 -6.63 10.01 -17.42
CA GLN A 52 -6.01 9.07 -18.37
C GLN A 52 -4.50 9.27 -18.51
N LYS A 53 -4.02 10.51 -18.41
CA LYS A 53 -2.58 10.86 -18.50
C LYS A 53 -1.89 10.83 -17.13
N PHE A 54 -2.61 11.16 -16.06
CA PHE A 54 -2.09 11.25 -14.70
C PHE A 54 -1.75 9.87 -14.11
N TRP A 55 -2.67 8.91 -14.21
CA TRP A 55 -2.53 7.61 -13.53
C TRP A 55 -1.28 6.83 -13.92
N PRO A 56 -0.87 6.75 -15.21
CA PRO A 56 0.38 6.10 -15.58
C PRO A 56 1.62 6.71 -14.89
N LEU A 57 1.72 8.04 -14.86
CA LEU A 57 2.82 8.77 -14.24
C LEU A 57 2.83 8.56 -12.72
N TYR A 58 1.67 8.71 -12.08
CA TYR A 58 1.53 8.54 -10.64
C TYR A 58 1.82 7.11 -10.20
N ASN A 59 1.37 6.10 -10.95
CA ASN A 59 1.62 4.69 -10.63
C ASN A 59 3.11 4.36 -10.72
N GLN A 60 3.80 4.85 -11.75
CA GLN A 60 5.24 4.67 -11.88
C GLN A 60 5.99 5.29 -10.68
N TYR A 61 5.70 6.56 -10.37
CA TYR A 61 6.30 7.25 -9.23
C TYR A 61 5.97 6.57 -7.90
N SER A 62 4.71 6.20 -7.67
CA SER A 62 4.26 5.52 -6.45
C SER A 62 4.99 4.19 -6.23
N ASN A 63 5.21 3.40 -7.30
CA ASN A 63 5.92 2.13 -7.22
C ASN A 63 7.41 2.34 -6.89
N GLN A 64 8.07 3.31 -7.53
CA GLN A 64 9.46 3.67 -7.24
C GLN A 64 9.62 4.14 -5.79
N ARG A 65 8.72 5.02 -5.34
CA ARG A 65 8.68 5.51 -3.98
C ARG A 65 8.48 4.40 -2.97
N GLU A 66 7.56 3.46 -3.23
CA GLU A 66 7.36 2.31 -2.35
C GLU A 66 8.62 1.42 -2.27
N ALA A 67 9.27 1.15 -3.40
CA ALA A 67 10.52 0.38 -3.43
C ALA A 67 11.63 1.07 -2.62
N ASN A 68 11.77 2.40 -2.74
CA ASN A 68 12.75 3.16 -1.97
C ASN A 68 12.42 3.19 -0.47
N LEU A 69 11.14 3.29 -0.09
CA LEU A 69 10.71 3.19 1.31
C LEU A 69 11.03 1.81 1.91
N ARG A 70 10.89 0.72 1.14
CA ARG A 70 11.30 -0.63 1.58
C ARG A 70 12.80 -0.71 1.83
N LYS A 71 13.63 -0.19 0.90
CA LYS A 71 15.09 -0.09 1.10
C LYS A 71 15.44 0.68 2.38
N LEU A 72 14.77 1.81 2.64
CA LEU A 72 14.99 2.57 3.88
C LEU A 72 14.60 1.80 5.14
N ALA A 73 13.52 1.01 5.08
CA ALA A 73 13.11 0.17 6.19
C ALA A 73 14.11 -0.95 6.48
N GLU A 74 14.70 -1.56 5.44
CA GLU A 74 15.75 -2.58 5.55
C GLU A 74 17.06 -2.02 6.10
N LEU A 75 17.36 -0.75 5.83
CA LEU A 75 18.55 -0.06 6.35
C LEU A 75 18.42 0.37 7.81
N ASN A 76 17.25 0.22 8.45
CA ASN A 76 17.11 0.46 9.88
C ASN A 76 17.37 -0.84 10.65
N PRO A 77 18.46 -0.93 11.43
CA PRO A 77 18.66 -2.09 12.29
C PRO A 77 17.50 -2.10 13.29
N ARG A 78 16.71 -3.18 13.29
CA ARG A 78 15.69 -3.39 14.33
C ARG A 78 16.40 -3.34 15.70
N ARG A 79 15.69 -2.89 16.74
CA ARG A 79 16.20 -2.69 18.11
C ARG A 79 16.99 -3.87 18.73
N GLU A 80 16.97 -5.04 18.11
CA GLU A 80 17.61 -6.29 18.56
C GLU A 80 18.87 -6.67 17.75
N ALA A 81 19.32 -5.82 16.82
CA ALA A 81 20.59 -6.06 16.14
C ALA A 81 21.75 -5.88 17.13
N ASN A 82 22.41 -6.99 17.45
CA ASN A 82 23.72 -7.05 18.10
C ASN A 82 24.65 -5.94 17.60
N SER A 83 25.53 -5.44 18.48
CA SER A 83 26.46 -4.33 18.23
C SER A 83 27.00 -4.31 16.80
N ILE A 84 26.52 -3.36 16.00
CA ILE A 84 27.09 -3.07 14.68
C ILE A 84 28.41 -2.33 14.87
N SER A 85 29.40 -2.60 14.02
CA SER A 85 30.65 -1.83 14.03
C SER A 85 30.42 -0.41 13.49
N ASP A 86 31.28 0.54 13.88
CA ASP A 86 31.23 1.92 13.38
C ASP A 86 31.32 1.99 11.84
N SER A 87 32.14 1.13 11.23
CA SER A 87 32.27 1.01 9.77
C SER A 87 30.95 0.58 9.11
N GLN A 88 30.25 -0.41 9.69
CA GLN A 88 28.94 -0.84 9.20
C GLN A 88 27.88 0.26 9.37
N ALA A 89 27.88 0.95 10.52
CA ALA A 89 26.99 2.08 10.75
C ALA A 89 27.21 3.19 9.71
N LYS A 90 28.47 3.52 9.42
CA LYS A 90 28.84 4.51 8.39
C LYS A 90 28.33 4.12 7.01
N ASP A 91 28.49 2.87 6.59
CA ASP A 91 27.99 2.37 5.30
C ASP A 91 26.45 2.41 5.22
N MET A 92 25.77 2.00 6.30
CA MET A 92 24.29 2.06 6.37
C MET A 92 23.78 3.50 6.27
N ILE A 93 24.43 4.44 6.96
CA ILE A 93 24.10 5.88 6.88
C ILE A 93 24.33 6.41 5.46
N ALA A 94 25.44 6.04 4.82
CA ALA A 94 25.73 6.46 3.44
C ALA A 94 24.67 5.93 2.45
N LYS A 95 24.30 4.65 2.56
CA LYS A 95 23.22 4.04 1.78
C LYS A 95 21.87 4.72 2.01
N ARG A 96 21.55 5.04 3.26
CA ARG A 96 20.33 5.79 3.61
C ARG A 96 20.29 7.12 2.88
N PHE A 97 21.38 7.90 2.91
CA PHE A 97 21.45 9.18 2.21
C PHE A 97 21.34 9.01 0.69
N ALA A 98 21.96 7.99 0.11
CA ALA A 98 21.85 7.72 -1.32
C ALA A 98 20.39 7.44 -1.74
N VAL A 99 19.66 6.62 -0.97
CA VAL A 99 18.24 6.34 -1.23
C VAL A 99 17.39 7.61 -1.08
N GLN A 100 17.66 8.43 -0.06
CA GLN A 100 16.94 9.70 0.12
C GLN A 100 17.13 10.67 -1.04
N ARG A 101 18.35 10.79 -1.58
CA ARG A 101 18.60 11.62 -2.76
C ARG A 101 17.83 11.10 -3.97
N GLN A 102 17.90 9.79 -4.23
CA GLN A 102 17.15 9.17 -5.32
C GLN A 102 15.65 9.46 -5.21
N MET A 103 15.08 9.42 -4.00
CA MET A 103 13.66 9.74 -3.81
C MET A 103 13.31 11.19 -4.15
N ILE A 104 14.21 12.14 -3.89
CA ILE A 104 14.03 13.54 -4.29
C ILE A 104 14.15 13.67 -5.80
N ASP A 105 15.15 13.05 -6.42
CA ASP A 105 15.33 13.06 -7.89
C ASP A 105 14.11 12.47 -8.61
N ASP A 106 13.57 11.35 -8.08
CA ASP A 106 12.35 10.70 -8.60
C ASP A 106 11.11 11.62 -8.44
N GLU A 107 11.00 12.36 -7.33
CA GLU A 107 9.92 13.32 -7.09
C GLU A 107 10.01 14.53 -8.01
N GLU A 108 11.19 15.13 -8.18
CA GLU A 108 11.40 16.24 -9.11
C GLU A 108 11.05 15.85 -10.55
N LYS A 109 11.48 14.64 -10.97
CA LYS A 109 11.14 14.10 -12.29
C LYS A 109 9.62 13.94 -12.45
N PHE A 110 8.95 13.33 -11.47
CA PHE A 110 7.50 13.16 -11.50
C PHE A 110 6.77 14.51 -11.57
N VAL A 111 7.17 15.50 -10.75
CA VAL A 111 6.58 16.84 -10.76
C VAL A 111 6.74 17.49 -12.14
N LYS A 112 7.93 17.40 -12.74
CA LYS A 112 8.20 17.94 -14.07
C LYS A 112 7.32 17.31 -15.15
N GLU A 113 7.13 15.99 -15.11
CA GLU A 113 6.32 15.27 -16.09
C GLU A 113 4.82 15.56 -15.89
N VAL A 114 4.34 15.50 -14.64
CA VAL A 114 2.92 15.61 -14.32
C VAL A 114 2.40 17.06 -14.38
N ALA A 115 3.28 18.06 -14.27
CA ALA A 115 2.93 19.48 -14.46
C ALA A 115 2.43 19.81 -15.87
N SER A 116 2.64 18.93 -16.85
CA SER A 116 2.03 19.04 -18.18
C SER A 116 0.58 18.54 -18.25
N VAL A 117 0.09 17.90 -17.17
CA VAL A 117 -1.22 17.24 -17.09
C VAL A 117 -2.13 17.93 -16.08
N ILE A 118 -1.59 18.29 -14.92
CA ILE A 118 -2.31 18.92 -13.80
C ILE A 118 -1.57 20.16 -13.32
N SER A 119 -2.27 21.07 -12.64
CA SER A 119 -1.67 22.30 -12.13
C SER A 119 -0.73 22.05 -10.94
N TYR A 120 0.22 22.96 -10.71
CA TYR A 120 1.07 22.91 -9.51
C TYR A 120 0.28 22.94 -8.20
N GLU A 121 -0.90 23.57 -8.18
CA GLU A 121 -1.80 23.53 -7.03
C GLU A 121 -2.33 22.11 -6.77
N GLN A 122 -2.75 21.40 -7.83
CA GLN A 122 -3.17 20.00 -7.74
C GLN A 122 -1.99 19.10 -7.30
N ILE A 123 -0.79 19.32 -7.84
CA ILE A 123 0.43 18.59 -7.43
C ILE A 123 0.72 18.79 -5.94
N LEU A 124 0.64 20.02 -5.45
CA LEU A 124 0.89 20.34 -4.04
C LEU A 124 -0.12 19.63 -3.12
N LYS A 125 -1.39 19.55 -3.54
CA LYS A 125 -2.46 18.85 -2.80
C LYS A 125 -2.26 17.33 -2.75
N LEU A 126 -1.65 16.72 -3.78
CA LEU A 126 -1.53 15.27 -3.94
C LEU A 126 -0.84 14.58 -2.74
N ASN A 127 0.22 15.20 -2.20
CA ASN A 127 0.95 14.66 -1.05
C ASN A 127 0.07 14.59 0.22
N GLY A 128 -0.81 15.58 0.43
CA GLY A 128 -1.80 15.56 1.51
C GLY A 128 -2.84 14.47 1.30
N ILE A 129 -3.42 14.41 0.09
CA ILE A 129 -4.48 13.45 -0.28
C ILE A 129 -4.02 12.00 -0.10
N SER A 130 -2.81 11.67 -0.55
CA SER A 130 -2.25 10.30 -0.43
C SER A 130 -2.06 9.87 1.04
N ARG A 131 -1.66 10.82 1.90
CA ARG A 131 -1.53 10.58 3.35
C ARG A 131 -2.90 10.40 4.01
N ASP A 132 -3.88 11.19 3.63
CA ASP A 132 -5.24 11.11 4.16
C ASP A 132 -5.93 9.80 3.79
N PHE A 133 -5.72 9.31 2.56
CA PHE A 133 -6.21 7.99 2.15
C PHE A 133 -5.64 6.87 3.03
N THR A 134 -4.32 6.88 3.25
CA THR A 134 -3.64 5.91 4.14
C THR A 134 -4.19 5.97 5.57
N ARG A 135 -4.38 7.19 6.11
CA ARG A 135 -4.97 7.40 7.44
C ARG A 135 -6.40 6.85 7.52
N MET A 136 -7.22 7.12 6.51
CA MET A 136 -8.60 6.64 6.43
C MET A 136 -8.66 5.10 6.40
N LEU A 137 -7.79 4.44 5.64
CA LEU A 137 -7.71 2.98 5.61
C LEU A 137 -7.37 2.40 6.98
N TYR A 138 -6.38 2.99 7.66
CA TYR A 138 -5.96 2.56 8.98
C TYR A 138 -7.08 2.69 10.03
N GLN A 139 -7.82 3.79 10.00
CA GLN A 139 -8.98 4.00 10.88
C GLN A 139 -10.09 2.97 10.63
N ARG A 140 -10.42 2.70 9.36
CA ARG A 140 -11.42 1.67 9.00
C ARG A 140 -10.98 0.27 9.44
N GLN A 141 -9.69 -0.04 9.34
CA GLN A 141 -9.17 -1.33 9.80
C GLN A 141 -9.29 -1.46 11.32
N ARG A 142 -8.93 -0.43 12.10
CA ARG A 142 -9.07 -0.45 13.57
C ARG A 142 -10.52 -0.53 14.04
N GLY A 143 -11.45 0.16 13.39
CA GLY A 143 -12.88 0.10 13.74
C GLY A 143 -13.52 -1.28 13.53
N ARG A 144 -12.98 -2.10 12.61
CA ARG A 144 -13.41 -3.48 12.36
C ARG A 144 -12.81 -4.50 13.33
N VAL A 145 -11.78 -4.16 14.10
CA VAL A 145 -11.15 -5.06 15.08
C VAL A 145 -11.87 -5.01 16.44
N GLN A 146 -12.71 -3.99 16.67
CA GLN A 146 -13.44 -3.78 17.93
C GLN A 146 -14.92 -4.20 17.88
N GLN A 147 -15.38 -4.81 16.78
CA GLN A 147 -16.71 -5.40 16.62
C GLN A 147 -16.58 -6.89 16.33
#